data_AF-A0A7V5V8V0-F1
#
_entry.id   AF-A0A7V5V8V0-F1
#
_cell.length_a   1.000
_cell.length_b   1.000
_cell.length_c   1.000
_cell.angle_alpha   90.00
_cell.angle_beta   90.00
_cell.angle_gamma   90.00
#
_symmetry.space_group_name_H-M   'P 1'
#
loop_
_entity.id
_entity.type
_entity.pdbx_description
1 polymer ?
#
loop_
_entity_poly.entity_id
_entity_poly.type
_entity_poly.pdbx_seq_one_letter_code
_entity_poly.pdbx_strand_id
1 'polypeptide(L)' 'MFDPTLGVAIIAMGGLGAFFATFLALADKKLRVEEDPLVEAVMNVLPQTNCGACGYAGCQQLAEQIASGKAAVNA' A
#
# COMPACT_ATOMS: atom_id res chain seq x y z
N MET A 1 3.57 20.92 -36.92
CA MET A 1 3.04 19.60 -36.47
C MET A 1 4.09 18.73 -35.77
N PHE A 2 5.39 18.95 -35.97
CA PHE A 2 6.40 18.63 -34.95
C PHE A 2 7.03 19.93 -34.48
N ASP A 3 6.40 20.54 -33.49
CA ASP A 3 6.90 21.76 -32.87
C ASP A 3 7.94 21.37 -31.82
N PRO A 4 9.07 22.10 -31.70
CA PRO A 4 10.16 21.74 -30.78
C PRO A 4 9.72 21.63 -29.32
N THR A 5 8.63 22.30 -28.95
CA THR A 5 7.97 22.20 -27.64
C THR A 5 7.39 20.81 -27.36
N LEU A 6 6.87 20.12 -28.37
CA LEU A 6 6.29 18.77 -28.21
C LEU A 6 7.38 17.75 -27.88
N GLY A 7 8.55 17.84 -28.53
CA GLY A 7 9.69 16.96 -28.25
C GLY A 7 10.20 17.12 -26.82
N VAL A 8 10.32 18.38 -26.35
CA VAL A 8 10.71 18.68 -24.97
C VAL A 8 9.69 18.11 -23.97
N ALA A 9 8.39 18.26 -24.23
CA ALA A 9 7.35 17.74 -23.35
C ALA A 9 7.41 16.21 -23.21
N ILE A 10 7.59 15.48 -24.33
CA ILE A 10 7.68 14.01 -24.33
C ILE A 10 8.90 13.54 -23.53
N ILE A 11 10.06 14.15 -23.76
CA ILE A 11 11.30 13.77 -23.07
C ILE A 11 11.21 14.10 -21.58
N ALA A 12 10.68 15.27 -21.23
CA ALA A 12 10.54 15.69 -19.84
C ALA A 12 9.58 14.77 -19.06
N MET A 13 8.37 14.55 -19.58
CA MET A 13 7.37 13.72 -18.90
C MET A 13 7.74 12.24 -18.92
N GLY A 14 8.25 11.73 -20.04
CA GLY A 14 8.71 10.35 -20.16
C GLY A 14 9.91 10.07 -19.25
N GLY A 15 10.89 10.97 -19.22
CA GLY A 15 12.06 10.86 -18.35
C GLY A 15 11.71 10.92 -16.87
N LEU A 16 10.83 11.84 -16.48
CA LEU A 16 10.37 11.96 -15.10
C LEU A 16 9.58 10.71 -14.66
N GLY A 17 8.68 10.22 -15.51
CA GLY A 17 7.93 8.99 -15.26
C GLY A 17 8.84 7.78 -15.11
N ALA A 18 9.80 7.59 -16.04
CA ALA A 18 10.77 6.50 -15.97
C ALA A 18 11.64 6.57 -14.72
N PHE A 19 12.07 7.78 -14.33
CA PHE A 19 12.87 8.00 -13.12
C PHE A 19 12.09 7.58 -11.87
N PHE A 20 10.88 8.10 -11.67
CA PHE A 20 10.09 7.78 -10.48
C PHE A 20 9.63 6.32 -10.46
N ALA A 21 9.23 5.76 -11.61
CA ALA A 21 8.84 4.35 -11.68
C ALA A 21 10.00 3.44 -11.26
N THR A 22 11.20 3.69 -11.77
CA THR A 22 12.40 2.92 -11.40
C THR A 22 12.72 3.08 -9.92
N PHE A 23 12.69 4.31 -9.42
CA PHE A 23 12.98 4.60 -8.02
C PHE A 23 11.97 3.93 -7.07
N LEU A 24 10.67 4.03 -7.36
CA LEU A 24 9.61 3.40 -6.58
C LEU A 24 9.69 1.88 -6.61
N ALA A 25 10.00 1.28 -7.77
CA ALA A 25 10.17 -0.17 -7.88
C ALA A 25 11.35 -0.70 -7.06
N LEU A 26 12.45 0.05 -6.98
CA LEU A 26 13.57 -0.28 -6.11
C LEU A 26 13.23 -0.10 -4.64
N ALA A 27 12.52 0.97 -4.30
CA ALA A 27 12.05 1.25 -2.94
C ALA A 27 11.09 0.15 -2.45
N ASP A 28 10.12 -0.25 -3.27
CA ASP A 28 9.18 -1.35 -2.98
C ASP A 28 9.94 -2.62 -2.62
N LYS A 29 10.84 -3.09 -3.50
CA LYS A 29 11.60 -4.32 -3.24
C LYS A 29 12.50 -4.23 -2.01
N LYS A 30 13.06 -3.06 -1.72
CA LYS A 30 14.02 -2.88 -0.62
C LYS A 30 13.35 -2.63 0.73
N LEU A 31 12.17 -2.01 0.73
CA LEU A 31 11.41 -1.65 1.94
C LEU A 31 10.23 -2.58 2.19
N ARG A 32 10.03 -3.61 1.35
CA ARG A 32 9.00 -4.63 1.56
C ARG A 32 9.27 -5.37 2.86
N VAL A 33 8.34 -5.22 3.80
CA VAL A 33 8.29 -5.99 5.04
C VAL A 33 7.47 -7.26 4.76
N GLU A 34 7.93 -8.40 5.28
CA GLU A 34 7.12 -9.63 5.27
C GLU A 34 5.93 -9.46 6.23
N GLU A 35 4.73 -9.70 5.72
CA GLU A 35 3.51 -9.71 6.54
C GLU A 35 3.34 -11.06 7.25
N ASP A 36 2.84 -11.02 8.49
CA ASP A 36 2.53 -12.24 9.24
C ASP A 36 1.34 -12.96 8.58
N PRO A 37 1.48 -14.25 8.19
CA PRO A 37 0.41 -14.99 7.53
C PRO A 37 -0.88 -15.08 8.35
N LEU A 38 -0.79 -14.97 9.68
CA LEU A 38 -1.96 -14.94 10.55
C LEU A 38 -2.74 -13.62 10.42
N VAL A 39 -2.04 -12.49 10.30
CA VAL A 39 -2.67 -11.18 10.09
C VAL A 39 -3.39 -11.16 8.75
N GLU A 40 -2.78 -11.72 7.70
CA GLU A 40 -3.41 -11.85 6.37
C GLU A 40 -4.67 -12.74 6.44
N ALA A 41 -4.61 -13.87 7.13
CA ALA A 41 -5.76 -14.76 7.30
C ALA A 41 -6.93 -14.06 8.02
N VAL A 42 -6.64 -13.27 9.07
CA VAL A 42 -7.66 -12.48 9.78
C VAL A 42 -8.19 -11.36 8.90
N MET A 43 -7.33 -10.66 8.15
CA MET A 43 -7.74 -9.61 7.22
C MET A 43 -8.69 -10.09 6.14
N ASN A 44 -8.52 -11.31 5.66
CA ASN A 44 -9.36 -11.92 4.63
C ASN A 44 -10.79 -12.24 5.11
N VAL A 45 -11.02 -12.34 6.42
CA VAL A 45 -12.36 -12.56 6.99
C VAL A 45 -13.00 -11.29 7.54
N LEU A 46 -12.24 -10.21 7.72
CA LEU A 46 -12.76 -8.91 8.12
C LEU A 46 -13.51 -8.22 6.97
N PRO A 47 -14.43 -7.29 7.27
CA PRO A 47 -15.21 -6.59 6.24
C PRO A 47 -14.38 -5.60 5.39
N GLN A 48 -13.13 -5.30 5.78
CA GLN A 48 -12.21 -4.38 5.10
C GLN A 48 -12.78 -2.96 4.84
N THR A 49 -13.78 -2.54 5.60
CA THR A 49 -14.45 -1.23 5.45
C THR A 49 -13.71 -0.08 6.12
N ASN A 50 -12.76 -0.37 7.02
CA ASN A 50 -12.00 0.64 7.78
C ASN A 50 -12.88 1.70 8.48
N CYS A 51 -14.03 1.29 9.00
CA CYS A 51 -15.02 2.21 9.59
C CYS A 51 -14.72 2.63 11.04
N GLY A 52 -13.81 1.95 11.74
CA GLY A 52 -13.40 2.28 13.10
C GLY A 52 -14.39 1.89 14.21
N ALA A 53 -15.47 1.14 13.92
CA ALA A 53 -16.45 0.72 14.92
C ALA A 53 -15.85 -0.14 16.05
N CYS A 54 -14.81 -0.91 15.74
CA CYS A 54 -14.04 -1.74 16.67
C CYS A 54 -13.02 -0.94 17.51
N GLY A 55 -12.90 0.39 17.32
CA GLY A 55 -11.97 1.24 18.06
C GLY A 55 -10.53 1.28 17.53
N TYR A 56 -10.25 0.63 16.39
CA TYR A 56 -8.95 0.65 15.71
C TYR A 56 -8.99 1.55 14.46
N ALA A 57 -7.83 2.07 14.05
CA ALA A 57 -7.69 2.98 12.91
C ALA A 57 -8.08 2.35 11.56
N GLY A 58 -8.07 1.01 11.48
CA GLY A 58 -8.49 0.26 10.29
C GLY A 58 -8.54 -1.24 10.56
N CYS A 59 -9.07 -1.98 9.59
CA CYS A 59 -9.17 -3.44 9.64
C CYS A 59 -7.79 -4.10 9.76
N GLN A 60 -6.75 -3.55 9.10
CA GLN A 60 -5.38 -4.05 9.23
C GLN A 60 -4.90 -4.01 10.68
N GLN A 61 -5.10 -2.88 11.35
CA GLN A 61 -4.69 -2.71 12.73
C GLN A 61 -5.47 -3.64 13.66
N LEU A 62 -6.79 -3.79 13.44
CA LEU A 62 -7.59 -4.77 14.18
C LEU A 62 -7.03 -6.20 13.96
N ALA A 63 -6.72 -6.59 12.72
CA ALA A 63 -6.19 -7.91 12.41
C ALA A 63 -4.84 -8.16 13.11
N GLU A 64 -3.93 -7.18 13.12
CA GLU A 64 -2.67 -7.23 13.89
C GLU A 64 -2.90 -7.40 15.40
N GLN A 65 -3.89 -6.71 15.95
CA GLN A 65 -4.21 -6.84 17.38
C GLN A 65 -4.89 -8.17 17.70
N ILE A 66 -5.73 -8.71 16.82
CA ILE A 66 -6.33 -10.04 16.97
C ILE A 66 -5.23 -11.11 16.88
N ALA A 67 -4.37 -11.04 15.87
CA ALA A 67 -3.26 -11.98 15.66
C ALA A 67 -2.28 -11.98 16.84
N SER A 68 -2.04 -10.81 17.46
CA SER A 68 -1.20 -10.67 18.66
C SER A 68 -1.93 -10.94 19.99
N GLY A 69 -3.20 -11.35 19.96
CA GLY A 69 -4.00 -11.69 21.14
C GLY A 69 -4.38 -10.49 22.02
N LYS A 70 -4.29 -9.27 21.49
CA LYS A 70 -4.58 -8.01 22.19
C LYS A 70 -5.99 -7.47 21.92
N ALA A 71 -6.66 -7.96 20.87
CA ALA A 71 -8.04 -7.63 20.54
C ALA A 71 -8.93 -8.89 20.59
N ALA A 72 -10.21 -8.70 20.90
CA ALA A 72 -11.20 -9.77 20.83
C ALA A 72 -11.61 -10.03 19.37
N VAL A 73 -11.89 -11.30 19.04
CA VAL A 73 -12.31 -11.72 17.68
C VAL A 73 -13.72 -11.27 17.30
N ASN A 74 -14.48 -10.73 18.25
CA ASN A 74 -15.84 -10.22 18.08
C ASN A 74 -15.93 -8.70 18.30
N ALA A 75 -14.78 -8.01 18.22
CA ALA A 75 -14.69 -6.56 18.28
C ALA A 75 -15.34 -5.85 17.09
#